data_AF-A0A6I3T2D9-F1
#
_entry.id   AF-A0A6I3T2D9-F1
#
_cell.length_a   1.000
_cell.length_b   1.000
_cell.length_c   1.000
_cell.angle_alpha   90.00
_cell.angle_beta   90.00
_cell.angle_gamma   90.00
#
_symmetry.space_group_name_H-M   'P 1'
#
loop_
_entity.id
_entity.type
_entity.pdbx_description
1 polymer ?
#
loop_
_entity_poly.entity_id
_entity_poly.type
_entity_poly.pdbx_seq_one_letter_code
_entity_poly.pdbx_strand_id
1 'polypeptide(L)'
;MPRYSWVKDDEHVEHFDSKEEMEAAKRKDSNEVAGCILAVVGFVGGGLISYALLKHFGLMEWPKWARFTWVATGAVSTAYVLARLAGLIKILVGLALLGGMVTWIVRLIWDNV
;
A
#
# COMPACT_ATOMS: atom_id res chain seq x y z
N MET A 1 -12.87 5.25 -36.89
CA MET A 1 -12.28 5.70 -35.61
C MET A 1 -11.56 4.52 -34.98
N PRO A 2 -10.29 4.65 -34.55
CA PRO A 2 -9.58 3.53 -33.93
C PRO A 2 -10.25 3.22 -32.58
N ARG A 3 -10.84 2.02 -32.45
CA ARG A 3 -11.38 1.51 -31.20
C ARG A 3 -10.23 1.00 -30.35
N TYR A 4 -10.15 1.50 -29.13
CA TYR A 4 -9.12 1.13 -28.16
C TYR A 4 -9.66 0.00 -27.30
N SER A 5 -8.96 -1.13 -27.24
CA SER A 5 -9.42 -2.28 -26.46
C SER A 5 -8.25 -2.99 -25.81
N TRP A 6 -8.46 -3.49 -24.59
CA TRP A 6 -7.56 -4.48 -24.00
C TRP A 6 -8.36 -5.68 -23.50
N VAL A 7 -7.63 -6.77 -23.22
CA VAL A 7 -8.14 -7.93 -22.49
C VAL A 7 -7.83 -7.73 -21.01
N LYS A 8 -8.86 -7.72 -20.16
CA LYS A 8 -8.73 -7.47 -18.71
C LYS A 8 -8.44 -8.74 -17.92
N ASP A 9 -9.13 -9.83 -18.27
CA ASP A 9 -8.96 -11.19 -17.77
C ASP A 9 -9.38 -12.10 -18.92
N ASP A 10 -8.42 -12.72 -19.63
CA ASP A 10 -8.41 -13.72 -20.75
C ASP A 10 -9.63 -13.96 -21.68
N GLU A 11 -10.75 -13.29 -21.46
CA GLU A 11 -12.09 -13.53 -21.96
C GLU A 11 -12.89 -12.20 -22.05
N HIS A 12 -12.60 -11.21 -21.20
CA HIS A 12 -13.26 -9.90 -21.23
C HIS A 12 -12.43 -8.82 -21.95
N VAL A 13 -12.91 -8.43 -23.13
CA VAL A 13 -12.40 -7.29 -23.90
C VAL A 13 -13.22 -6.05 -23.57
N GLU A 14 -12.62 -5.09 -22.87
CA GLU A 14 -13.24 -3.78 -22.64
C GLU A 14 -12.94 -2.86 -23.85
N HIS A 15 -14.00 -2.27 -24.42
CA HIS A 15 -13.89 -1.33 -25.54
C HIS A 15 -13.99 0.10 -25.03
N PHE A 16 -13.05 0.94 -25.44
CA PHE A 16 -12.96 2.34 -25.09
C PHE A 16 -13.00 3.22 -26.35
N ASP A 17 -13.68 4.36 -26.26
CA ASP A 17 -13.78 5.32 -27.35
C ASP A 17 -12.53 6.21 -27.45
N SER A 18 -11.73 6.28 -26.39
CA SER A 18 -10.49 7.07 -26.32
C SER A 18 -9.33 6.32 -25.65
N LYS A 19 -8.09 6.68 -26.02
CA LYS A 19 -6.86 6.23 -25.33
C LYS A 19 -6.86 6.64 -23.86
N GLU A 20 -7.37 7.82 -23.55
CA GLU A 20 -7.35 8.37 -22.20
C GLU A 20 -8.22 7.56 -21.24
N GLU A 21 -9.38 7.09 -21.70
CA GLU A 21 -10.28 6.25 -20.93
C GLU A 21 -9.65 4.87 -20.66
N MET A 22 -8.99 4.31 -21.66
CA MET A 22 -8.24 3.07 -21.52
C MET A 22 -7.13 3.25 -20.46
N GLU A 23 -6.29 4.27 -20.55
CA GLU A 23 -5.23 4.51 -19.56
C GLU A 23 -5.76 4.78 -18.15
N ALA A 24 -6.88 5.50 -18.02
CA ALA A 24 -7.53 5.76 -16.74
C ALA A 24 -8.04 4.47 -16.08
N ALA A 25 -8.66 3.58 -16.84
CA ALA A 25 -9.07 2.27 -16.35
C ALA A 25 -7.87 1.42 -15.88
N LYS A 26 -6.70 1.57 -16.52
CA LYS A 26 -5.51 0.74 -16.24
C LYS A 26 -4.86 1.19 -14.94
N ARG A 27 -4.81 2.51 -14.76
CA ARG A 27 -4.37 3.14 -13.52
C ARG A 27 -5.30 2.77 -12.38
N LYS A 28 -6.61 2.71 -12.60
CA LYS A 28 -7.58 2.30 -11.59
C LYS A 28 -7.35 0.86 -11.14
N ASP A 29 -7.23 -0.06 -12.09
CA ASP A 29 -7.02 -1.49 -11.83
C ASP A 29 -5.68 -1.76 -11.11
N SER A 30 -4.59 -1.15 -11.60
CA SER A 30 -3.28 -1.24 -10.93
C SER A 30 -3.29 -0.65 -9.52
N ASN A 31 -4.02 0.44 -9.31
CA ASN A 31 -4.13 1.07 -7.99
C ASN A 31 -5.04 0.26 -7.04
N GLU A 32 -6.00 -0.48 -7.56
CA GLU A 32 -6.88 -1.35 -6.80
C GLU A 32 -6.12 -2.55 -6.25
N VAL A 33 -5.32 -3.23 -7.08
CA VAL A 33 -4.43 -4.32 -6.65
C VAL A 33 -3.45 -3.85 -5.57
N ALA A 34 -2.82 -2.70 -5.78
CA ALA A 34 -1.87 -2.16 -4.82
C ALA A 34 -2.54 -1.63 -3.54
N GLY A 35 -3.74 -1.09 -3.65
CA GLY A 35 -4.58 -0.72 -2.51
C GLY A 35 -4.90 -1.93 -1.66
N CYS A 36 -5.20 -3.08 -2.28
CA CYS A 36 -5.46 -4.34 -1.58
C CYS A 36 -4.21 -4.84 -0.83
N ILE A 37 -3.05 -4.86 -1.49
CA ILE A 37 -1.79 -5.28 -0.85
C ILE A 37 -1.43 -4.36 0.33
N LEU A 38 -1.52 -3.04 0.14
CA LEU A 38 -1.22 -2.08 1.21
C LEU A 38 -2.24 -2.12 2.33
N ALA A 39 -3.51 -2.43 2.06
CA ALA A 39 -4.52 -2.66 3.09
C ALA A 39 -4.13 -3.85 3.98
N VAL A 40 -3.69 -4.97 3.38
CA VAL A 40 -3.24 -6.16 4.13
C VAL A 40 -2.01 -5.85 4.97
N VAL A 41 -1.02 -5.17 4.38
CA VAL A 41 0.20 -4.75 5.09
C VAL A 41 -0.14 -3.78 6.23
N GLY A 42 -1.02 -2.81 5.99
CA GLY A 42 -1.49 -1.85 6.98
C GLY A 42 -2.30 -2.50 8.10
N PHE A 43 -3.07 -3.53 7.80
CA PHE A 43 -3.82 -4.30 8.80
C PHE A 43 -2.87 -5.05 9.73
N VAL A 44 -1.92 -5.80 9.17
CA VAL A 44 -0.95 -6.57 9.95
C VAL A 44 0.00 -5.65 10.73
N GLY A 45 0.56 -4.64 10.06
CA GLY A 45 1.46 -3.66 10.66
C GLY A 45 0.76 -2.81 11.73
N GLY A 46 -0.44 -2.29 11.44
CA GLY A 46 -1.24 -1.51 12.38
C GLY A 46 -1.65 -2.32 13.61
N GLY A 47 -1.99 -3.60 13.44
CA GLY A 47 -2.28 -4.51 14.55
C GLY A 47 -1.05 -4.75 15.44
N LEU A 48 0.11 -5.00 14.84
CA LEU A 48 1.39 -5.17 15.56
C LEU A 48 1.79 -3.91 16.32
N ILE A 49 1.70 -2.74 15.69
CA ILE A 49 2.02 -1.44 16.33
C ILE A 49 1.05 -1.17 17.49
N SER A 50 -0.24 -1.41 17.29
CA SER A 50 -1.25 -1.21 18.33
C SER A 50 -1.02 -2.14 19.52
N TYR A 51 -0.60 -3.38 19.27
CA TYR A 51 -0.22 -4.33 20.32
C TYR A 51 1.07 -3.90 21.04
N ALA A 52 2.07 -3.42 20.32
CA ALA A 52 3.31 -2.90 20.91
C ALA A 52 3.05 -1.66 21.78
N LEU A 53 2.16 -0.76 21.35
CA LEU A 53 1.69 0.40 22.12
C LEU A 53 0.99 -0.04 23.42
N LEU A 54 0.07 -1.01 23.33
CA LEU A 54 -0.59 -1.60 24.50
C LEU A 54 0.42 -2.14 25.53
N LYS A 55 1.48 -2.81 25.04
CA LYS A 55 2.57 -3.32 25.89
C LYS A 55 3.40 -2.19 26.49
N HIS A 56 3.73 -1.17 25.70
CA HIS A 56 4.59 -0.06 26.12
C HIS A 56 3.90 0.86 27.16
N PHE A 57 2.60 1.12 26.98
CA PHE A 57 1.82 1.95 27.90
C PHE A 57 1.32 1.20 29.15
N GLY A 58 1.71 -0.06 29.34
CA GLY A 58 1.29 -0.84 30.51
C GLY A 58 -0.21 -1.19 30.52
N LEU A 59 -0.92 -0.99 29.41
CA LEU A 59 -2.36 -1.24 29.27
C LEU A 59 -2.69 -2.74 29.09
N MET A 60 -1.71 -3.61 29.37
CA MET A 60 -1.86 -5.06 29.46
C MET A 60 -2.66 -5.52 30.68
N GLU A 61 -3.27 -4.62 31.43
CA GLU A 61 -4.19 -4.92 32.53
C GLU A 61 -5.66 -4.80 32.09
N TRP A 62 -5.92 -4.18 30.94
CA TRP A 62 -7.27 -3.95 30.43
C TRP A 62 -8.05 -5.25 30.15
N PRO A 63 -9.39 -5.22 30.17
CA PRO A 63 -10.21 -6.37 29.79
C PRO A 63 -9.82 -6.90 28.40
N LYS A 64 -9.90 -8.22 28.19
CA LYS A 64 -9.53 -8.85 26.90
C LYS A 64 -10.28 -8.23 25.71
N TRP A 65 -11.56 -7.87 25.90
CA TRP A 65 -12.35 -7.20 24.87
C TRP A 65 -11.78 -5.82 24.51
N ALA A 66 -11.33 -5.04 25.50
CA ALA A 66 -10.86 -3.67 25.30
C ALA A 66 -9.52 -3.64 24.54
N ARG A 67 -8.63 -4.61 24.83
CA ARG A 67 -7.39 -4.81 24.05
C ARG A 67 -7.70 -5.23 22.63
N PHE A 68 -8.65 -6.15 22.46
CA PHE A 68 -9.05 -6.62 21.14
C PHE A 68 -9.66 -5.49 20.30
N THR A 69 -10.57 -4.68 20.86
CA THR A 69 -11.14 -3.53 20.17
C THR A 69 -10.07 -2.49 19.83
N TRP A 70 -9.11 -2.24 20.72
CA TRP A 70 -8.02 -1.31 20.46
C TRP A 70 -7.14 -1.76 19.27
N VAL A 71 -6.72 -3.03 19.29
CA VAL A 71 -5.92 -3.61 18.20
C VAL A 71 -6.72 -3.68 16.91
N ALA A 72 -7.99 -4.05 16.96
CA ALA A 72 -8.87 -4.11 15.79
C ALA A 72 -9.08 -2.72 15.19
N THR A 73 -9.39 -1.71 15.99
CA THR A 73 -9.56 -0.32 15.50
C THR A 73 -8.25 0.22 14.93
N GLY A 74 -7.11 -0.06 15.57
CA GLY A 74 -5.79 0.34 15.05
C GLY A 74 -5.43 -0.35 13.73
N ALA A 75 -5.68 -1.66 13.60
CA ALA A 75 -5.45 -2.41 12.38
C ALA A 75 -6.36 -1.94 11.23
N VAL A 76 -7.66 -1.78 11.49
CA VAL A 76 -8.64 -1.35 10.47
C VAL A 76 -8.40 0.09 10.03
N SER A 77 -8.14 1.01 10.97
CA SER A 77 -7.85 2.41 10.63
C SER A 77 -6.57 2.55 9.80
N THR A 78 -5.50 1.84 10.19
CA THR A 78 -4.24 1.85 9.43
C THR A 78 -4.41 1.24 8.04
N ALA A 79 -5.12 0.12 7.93
CA ALA A 79 -5.44 -0.51 6.65
C ALA A 79 -6.26 0.42 5.74
N TYR A 80 -7.27 1.09 6.27
CA TYR A 80 -8.12 2.01 5.51
C TYR A 80 -7.33 3.21 4.97
N VAL A 81 -6.50 3.82 5.83
CA VAL A 81 -5.64 4.95 5.44
C VAL A 81 -4.63 4.51 4.38
N LEU A 82 -3.97 3.35 4.55
CA LEU A 82 -3.02 2.83 3.57
C LEU A 82 -3.68 2.50 2.22
N ALA A 83 -4.87 1.90 2.24
CA ALA A 83 -5.62 1.59 1.03
C ALA A 83 -5.98 2.85 0.26
N ARG A 84 -6.40 3.92 0.97
CA ARG A 84 -6.81 5.18 0.35
C ARG A 84 -5.63 5.97 -0.20
N LEU A 85 -4.48 5.90 0.45
CA LEU A 85 -3.24 6.55 0.02
C LEU A 85 -2.37 5.68 -0.90
N ALA A 86 -2.82 4.49 -1.31
CA ALA A 86 -2.02 3.53 -2.05
C ALA A 86 -1.33 4.10 -3.31
N GLY A 87 -2.01 4.99 -4.03
CA GLY A 87 -1.43 5.70 -5.17
C GLY A 87 -0.25 6.61 -4.80
N LEU A 88 -0.36 7.36 -3.69
CA LEU A 88 0.73 8.21 -3.17
C LEU A 88 1.85 7.38 -2.56
N ILE A 89 1.51 6.31 -1.85
CA ILE A 89 2.47 5.41 -1.21
C ILE A 89 3.33 4.72 -2.26
N LYS A 90 2.75 4.26 -3.39
CA LYS A 90 3.52 3.73 -4.52
C LYS A 90 4.62 4.70 -4.98
N ILE A 91 4.28 5.98 -5.15
CA ILE A 91 5.22 7.01 -5.60
C ILE A 91 6.31 7.23 -4.56
N LEU A 92 5.94 7.35 -3.28
CA LEU A 92 6.89 7.56 -2.18
C LEU A 92 7.83 6.37 -1.99
N VAL A 93 7.32 5.14 -2.07
CA VAL A 93 8.14 3.91 -1.99
C VAL A 93 9.09 3.84 -3.18
N GLY A 94 8.62 4.14 -4.39
CA GLY A 94 9.49 4.21 -5.57
C GLY A 94 10.62 5.24 -5.41
N LEU A 95 10.30 6.42 -4.88
CA LEU A 95 11.27 7.47 -4.62
C LEU A 95 12.28 7.07 -3.53
N ALA A 96 11.80 6.43 -2.45
CA ALA A 96 12.62 5.95 -1.34
C ALA A 96 13.58 4.82 -1.79
N LEU A 97 13.11 3.90 -2.64
CA LEU A 97 13.95 2.86 -3.21
C LEU A 97 15.04 3.44 -4.11
N LEU A 98 14.71 4.42 -4.96
CA LEU A 98 15.71 5.12 -5.79
C LEU A 98 16.73 5.87 -4.92
N GLY A 99 16.27 6.65 -3.93
CA GLY A 99 17.17 7.35 -3.00
C GLY A 99 18.04 6.38 -2.19
N GLY A 100 17.47 5.26 -1.76
CA GLY A 100 18.17 4.17 -1.07
C GLY A 100 19.24 3.52 -1.95
N MET A 101 18.95 3.26 -3.23
CA MET A 101 19.93 2.76 -4.18
C MET A 101 21.07 3.77 -4.41
N VAL A 102 20.74 5.05 -4.57
CA VAL A 102 21.77 6.10 -4.74
C VAL A 102 22.68 6.17 -3.52
N THR A 103 22.11 6.21 -2.31
CA THR A 103 22.90 6.23 -1.08
C THR A 103 23.71 4.96 -0.88
N TRP A 104 23.18 3.79 -1.25
CA TRP A 104 23.92 2.52 -1.21
C TRP A 104 25.09 2.50 -2.20
N ILE A 105 24.88 2.97 -3.43
CA ILE A 105 25.93 3.10 -4.45
C ILE A 105 27.01 4.09 -4.00
N VAL A 106 26.62 5.26 -3.47
CA VAL A 106 27.56 6.24 -2.93
C VAL A 106 28.38 5.65 -1.80
N ARG A 107 27.75 4.87 -0.91
CA ARG A 107 28.44 4.19 0.19
C ARG A 107 29.42 3.13 -0.32
N LEU A 108 29.04 2.35 -1.31
CA LEU A 108 29.92 1.38 -1.97
C LEU A 108 31.10 2.03 -2.68
N ILE A 109 30.91 3.20 -3.30
CA ILE A 109 32.00 3.96 -3.91
C ILE A 109 32.94 4.47 -2.82
N TRP A 110 32.39 5.02 -1.73
CA TRP A 110 33.17 5.61 -0.65
C TRP A 110 33.94 4.57 0.19
N ASP A 111 33.40 3.36 0.34
CA ASP A 111 34.07 2.27 1.06
C ASP A 111 35.15 1.57 0.20
N ASN A 112 35.19 1.79 -1.12
CA ASN A 112 36.17 1.20 -2.05
C ASN A 112 37.23 2.21 -2.55
N VAL A 113 37.27 3.43 -1.99
CA VAL A 113 38.32 4.45 -2.21
C VAL A 113 39.13 4.58 -0.93
#